data_AF-A0A7S4E1P8-F1
#
_entry.id   AF-A0A7S4E1P8-F1
#
_cell.length_a   1.000
_cell.length_b   1.000
_cell.length_c   1.000
_cell.angle_alpha   90.00
_cell.angle_beta   90.00
_cell.angle_gamma   90.00
#
_symmetry.space_group_name_H-M   'P 1'
#
loop_
_entity.id
_entity.type
_entity.pdbx_description
1 polymer ?
#
loop_
_entity_poly.entity_id
_entity_poly.type
_entity_poly.pdbx_seq_one_letter_code
_entity_poly.pdbx_strand_id
1 'polypeptide(L)'
;PGSHKCGLADHDTHTASFGTFLKIADNNLQQCARSPKFIETKPGALILFHQYMYHRSLSNVSPQIRWSMDLRFQDAHYPTMREHDGFMVYDEKNPQNVLTSDQWVHTKSYKRLSEQ
;
A
#
# COMPACT_ATOMS: atom_id res chain seq x y z
N PRO A 1 -6.21 -6.71 14.23
CA PRO A 1 -4.80 -7.05 14.56
C PRO A 1 -4.54 -8.53 14.36
N GLY A 2 -3.35 -8.92 13.87
CA GLY A 2 -2.99 -10.33 13.70
C GLY A 2 -3.49 -11.03 12.42
N SER A 3 -4.38 -10.40 11.64
CA SER A 3 -4.93 -10.98 10.40
C SER A 3 -3.86 -11.32 9.35
N HIS A 4 -2.72 -10.65 9.37
CA HIS A 4 -1.57 -10.96 8.50
C HIS A 4 -1.02 -12.38 8.64
N LYS A 5 -1.32 -13.08 9.75
CA LYS A 5 -0.93 -14.47 9.98
C LYS A 5 -1.81 -15.48 9.24
N CYS A 6 -2.92 -15.03 8.66
CA CYS A 6 -3.80 -15.89 7.86
C CYS A 6 -3.38 -16.03 6.40
N GLY A 7 -2.30 -15.36 6.01
CA GLY A 7 -1.83 -15.37 4.62
C GLY A 7 -2.67 -14.51 3.70
N LEU A 8 -2.56 -14.78 2.40
CA LEU A 8 -3.30 -14.09 1.35
C LEU A 8 -4.80 -14.41 1.47
N ALA A 9 -5.64 -13.39 1.45
CA ALA A 9 -7.09 -13.56 1.50
C ALA A 9 -7.68 -13.73 0.11
N ASP A 10 -8.76 -14.50 0.02
CA ASP A 10 -9.61 -14.49 -1.15
C ASP A 10 -10.36 -13.15 -1.22
N HIS A 11 -10.66 -12.73 -2.45
CA HIS A 11 -11.40 -11.50 -2.69
C HIS A 11 -12.57 -11.75 -3.63
N ASP A 12 -13.73 -11.27 -3.22
CA ASP A 12 -14.95 -11.28 -4.02
C ASP A 12 -15.08 -9.96 -4.78
N THR A 13 -15.67 -10.03 -5.98
CA THR A 13 -16.00 -8.84 -6.76
C THR A 13 -17.25 -8.19 -6.19
N HIS A 14 -17.18 -6.89 -5.92
CA HIS A 14 -18.30 -6.08 -5.46
C HIS A 14 -18.52 -4.88 -6.38
N THR A 15 -19.79 -4.58 -6.66
CA THR A 15 -20.19 -3.41 -7.42
C THR A 15 -20.97 -2.47 -6.51
N ALA A 16 -20.55 -1.20 -6.48
CA ALA A 16 -21.25 -0.14 -5.77
C ALA A 16 -21.47 1.07 -6.70
N SER A 17 -22.14 2.11 -6.20
CA SER A 17 -22.42 3.33 -6.95
C SER A 17 -21.17 4.06 -7.47
N PHE A 18 -20.01 3.83 -6.83
CA PHE A 18 -18.72 4.42 -7.19
C PHE A 18 -17.82 3.49 -8.00
N GLY A 19 -18.35 2.35 -8.48
CA GLY A 19 -17.65 1.41 -9.35
C GLY A 19 -17.50 0.00 -8.78
N THR A 20 -16.78 -0.82 -9.53
CA THR A 20 -16.49 -2.23 -9.19
C THR A 20 -15.12 -2.34 -8.52
N PHE A 21 -15.03 -3.09 -7.43
CA PHE A 21 -13.81 -3.31 -6.67
C PHE A 21 -13.77 -4.71 -6.04
N LEU A 22 -12.58 -5.13 -5.61
CA LEU A 22 -12.38 -6.36 -4.88
C LEU A 22 -12.47 -6.12 -3.36
N LYS A 23 -13.20 -6.96 -2.64
CA LYS A 23 -13.29 -6.95 -1.17
C LYS A 23 -12.86 -8.31 -0.65
N ILE A 24 -12.19 -8.34 0.50
CA ILE A 24 -11.88 -9.59 1.21
C ILE A 24 -13.18 -10.37 1.44
N ALA A 25 -13.16 -11.65 1.08
CA ALA A 25 -14.28 -12.56 1.22
C ALA A 25 -14.70 -12.71 2.70
N ASP A 26 -16.00 -12.85 2.94
CA ASP A 26 -16.55 -12.81 4.30
C ASP A 26 -16.07 -13.99 5.16
N ASN A 27 -15.77 -15.14 4.56
CA ASN A 27 -15.17 -16.30 5.23
C ASN A 27 -13.79 -15.95 5.84
N ASN A 28 -12.91 -15.26 5.10
CA ASN A 28 -11.62 -14.81 5.59
C ASN A 28 -11.80 -13.78 6.72
N LEU A 29 -12.77 -12.86 6.60
CA LEU A 29 -13.04 -11.87 7.64
C LEU A 29 -13.49 -12.52 8.95
N GLN A 30 -14.42 -13.49 8.90
CA GLN A 30 -14.91 -14.22 10.07
C GLN A 30 -13.79 -15.04 10.75
N GLN A 31 -12.92 -15.64 9.95
CA GLN A 31 -11.81 -16.43 10.47
C GLN A 31 -10.73 -15.57 11.12
N CYS A 32 -10.37 -14.43 10.50
CA CYS A 32 -9.10 -13.76 10.74
C CYS A 32 -9.19 -12.31 11.19
N ALA A 33 -10.34 -11.64 11.05
CA ALA A 33 -10.54 -10.23 11.35
C ALA A 33 -11.59 -9.98 12.45
N ARG A 34 -11.61 -10.84 13.49
CA ARG A 34 -12.66 -10.86 14.53
C ARG A 34 -12.78 -9.59 15.38
N SER A 35 -11.70 -8.80 15.51
CA SER A 35 -11.71 -7.55 16.29
C SER A 35 -10.91 -6.47 15.57
N PRO A 36 -11.53 -5.75 14.60
CA PRO A 36 -10.88 -4.62 13.97
C PRO A 36 -10.63 -3.51 15.00
N LYS A 37 -9.55 -2.75 14.81
CA LYS A 37 -9.19 -1.63 15.67
C LYS A 37 -9.07 -0.37 14.82
N PHE A 38 -9.65 0.72 15.30
CA PHE A 38 -9.43 2.05 14.76
C PHE A 38 -8.07 2.56 15.20
N ILE A 39 -7.39 3.25 14.30
CA ILE A 39 -6.11 3.87 14.59
C ILE A 39 -6.30 5.37 14.36
N GLU A 40 -6.32 6.11 15.46
CA GLU A 40 -6.31 7.57 15.44
C GLU A 40 -4.87 8.06 15.48
N THR A 41 -4.55 9.04 14.65
CA THR A 41 -3.20 9.57 14.55
C THR A 41 -3.21 11.09 14.45
N LYS A 42 -2.08 11.69 14.86
CA LYS A 42 -1.80 13.10 14.62
C LYS A 42 -1.11 13.28 13.26
N PRO A 43 -1.18 14.48 12.64
CA PRO A 43 -0.39 14.78 11.45
C PRO A 43 1.09 14.44 11.65
N GLY A 44 1.70 13.79 10.64
CA GLY A 44 3.10 13.33 10.69
C GLY A 44 3.32 11.94 11.29
N ALA A 45 2.28 11.29 11.84
CA ALA A 45 2.41 9.92 12.31
C ALA A 45 2.59 8.92 11.16
N LEU A 46 3.37 7.87 11.42
CA LEU A 46 3.57 6.74 10.50
C LEU A 46 2.86 5.50 11.04
N ILE A 47 2.11 4.83 10.18
CA ILE A 47 1.53 3.51 10.46
C ILE A 47 2.20 2.49 9.54
N LEU A 48 2.88 1.52 10.14
CA LEU A 48 3.50 0.39 9.44
C LEU A 48 2.69 -0.87 9.71
N PHE A 49 2.40 -1.63 8.65
CA PHE A 49 1.73 -2.92 8.77
C PHE A 49 2.19 -3.89 7.68
N HIS A 50 2.09 -5.19 7.99
CA HIS A 50 2.47 -6.27 7.08
C HIS A 50 1.57 -6.30 5.83
N GLN A 51 2.10 -6.70 4.67
CA GLN A 51 1.37 -6.73 3.39
C GLN A 51 0.07 -7.55 3.42
N TYR A 52 -0.02 -8.58 4.27
CA TYR A 52 -1.21 -9.41 4.47
C TYR A 52 -2.15 -8.91 5.57
N MET A 53 -1.88 -7.75 6.19
CA MET A 53 -2.78 -7.22 7.21
C MET A 53 -4.10 -6.79 6.57
N TYR A 54 -5.20 -7.40 7.01
CA TYR A 54 -6.53 -6.99 6.58
C TYR A 54 -6.83 -5.62 7.20
N HIS A 55 -7.09 -4.63 6.35
CA HIS A 55 -7.38 -3.25 6.74
C HIS A 55 -8.40 -2.66 5.77
N ARG A 56 -9.11 -1.61 6.21
CA ARG A 56 -10.06 -0.87 5.37
C ARG A 56 -10.15 0.58 5.83
N SER A 57 -10.49 1.47 4.90
CA SER A 57 -10.96 2.81 5.24
C SER A 57 -12.45 2.77 5.60
N LEU A 58 -12.87 3.71 6.44
CA LEU A 58 -14.28 4.06 6.62
C LEU A 58 -14.58 5.39 5.93
N SER A 59 -15.85 5.61 5.62
CA SER A 59 -16.34 6.91 5.15
C SER A 59 -16.02 8.00 6.17
N ASN A 60 -15.51 9.12 5.68
CA ASN A 60 -15.30 10.31 6.50
C ASN A 60 -16.63 11.04 6.70
N VAL A 61 -17.15 11.03 7.92
CA VAL A 61 -18.39 11.73 8.31
C VAL A 61 -18.14 13.07 9.00
N SER A 62 -16.87 13.48 9.12
CA SER A 62 -16.49 14.76 9.72
C SER A 62 -16.56 15.89 8.69
N PRO A 63 -16.69 17.16 9.12
CA PRO A 63 -16.64 18.32 8.21
C PRO A 63 -15.21 18.66 7.73
N GLN A 64 -14.19 17.91 8.18
CA GLN A 64 -12.79 18.17 7.84
C GLN A 64 -12.27 17.12 6.85
N ILE A 65 -11.32 17.52 5.99
CA ILE A 65 -10.67 16.60 5.06
C ILE A 65 -9.62 15.77 5.82
N ARG A 66 -9.63 14.45 5.62
CA ARG A 66 -8.60 13.53 6.10
C ARG A 66 -7.57 13.26 4.99
N TRP A 67 -6.42 13.90 5.07
CA TRP A 67 -5.28 13.63 4.18
C TRP A 67 -4.43 12.46 4.70
N SER A 68 -4.08 11.54 3.81
CA SER A 68 -3.17 10.43 4.09
C SER A 68 -2.44 10.04 2.81
N MET A 69 -1.23 9.49 2.94
CA MET A 69 -0.45 8.89 1.85
C MET A 69 -0.01 7.49 2.26
N ASP A 70 -0.14 6.53 1.36
CA ASP A 70 0.29 5.16 1.55
C ASP A 70 1.43 4.79 0.59
N LEU A 71 2.55 4.36 1.17
CA LEU A 71 3.74 3.87 0.46
C LEU A 71 3.93 2.38 0.72
N ARG A 72 4.52 1.67 -0.24
CA ARG A 72 4.97 0.28 -0.05
C ARG A 72 6.47 0.25 -0.24
N PHE A 73 7.17 -0.36 0.70
CA PHE A 73 8.59 -0.65 0.61
C PHE A 73 8.79 -2.15 0.83
N GLN A 74 9.86 -2.66 0.24
CA GLN A 74 10.28 -4.05 0.35
C GLN A 74 11.80 -4.10 0.26
N ASP A 75 12.39 -5.21 0.65
CA ASP A 75 13.80 -5.46 0.38
C ASP A 75 14.00 -5.52 -1.15
N ALA A 76 14.92 -4.69 -1.64
CA ALA A 76 15.18 -4.52 -3.06
C ALA A 76 15.89 -5.73 -3.70
N HIS A 77 16.41 -6.66 -2.91
CA HIS A 77 16.99 -7.91 -3.41
C HIS A 77 15.92 -8.96 -3.76
N TYR A 78 14.65 -8.72 -3.43
CA TYR A 78 13.54 -9.59 -3.78
C TYR A 78 12.75 -9.04 -4.97
N PRO A 79 12.23 -9.92 -5.85
CA PRO A 79 11.45 -9.49 -7.00
C PRO A 79 10.19 -8.73 -6.56
N THR A 80 9.90 -7.62 -7.24
CA THR A 80 8.68 -6.81 -6.99
C THR A 80 7.43 -7.44 -7.59
N MET A 81 7.59 -8.40 -8.51
CA MET A 81 6.53 -8.95 -9.35
C MET A 81 5.75 -7.86 -10.11
N ARG A 82 6.36 -6.70 -10.34
CA ARG A 82 5.84 -5.59 -11.13
C ARG A 82 6.69 -5.41 -12.37
N GLU A 83 6.08 -4.90 -13.43
CA GLU A 83 6.78 -4.51 -14.66
C GLU A 83 7.78 -3.36 -14.44
N HIS A 84 7.54 -2.54 -13.42
CA HIS A 84 8.35 -1.37 -13.10
C HIS A 84 9.17 -1.59 -11.83
N ASP A 85 10.39 -1.06 -11.86
CA ASP A 85 11.28 -1.01 -10.71
C ASP A 85 10.83 0.10 -9.75
N GLY A 86 10.98 -0.17 -8.45
CA GLY A 86 10.75 0.85 -7.43
C GLY A 86 11.87 1.90 -7.39
N PHE A 87 11.71 2.87 -6.49
CA PHE A 87 12.77 3.79 -6.13
C PHE A 87 13.63 3.17 -5.02
N MET A 88 14.91 2.93 -5.29
CA MET A 88 15.86 2.43 -4.30
C MET A 88 16.18 3.53 -3.29
N VAL A 89 15.77 3.35 -2.04
CA VAL A 89 16.01 4.33 -0.97
C VAL A 89 17.19 3.97 -0.07
N TYR A 90 17.62 2.71 -0.07
CA TYR A 90 18.67 2.21 0.81
C TYR A 90 19.26 0.88 0.30
N ASP A 91 20.60 0.78 0.27
CA ASP A 91 21.36 -0.46 0.03
C ASP A 91 22.65 -0.41 0.87
N GLU A 92 22.72 -1.23 1.92
CA GLU A 92 23.88 -1.26 2.82
C GLU A 92 25.15 -1.80 2.14
N LYS A 93 24.99 -2.78 1.23
CA LYS A 93 26.12 -3.47 0.59
C LYS A 93 26.67 -2.66 -0.57
N ASN A 94 25.82 -1.93 -1.27
CA ASN A 94 26.19 -1.12 -2.42
C ASN A 94 25.54 0.28 -2.35
N PRO A 95 25.98 1.17 -1.44
CA PRO A 95 25.39 2.50 -1.30
C PRO A 95 25.39 3.33 -2.60
N GLN A 96 26.34 3.08 -3.49
CA GLN A 96 26.43 3.71 -4.82
C GLN A 96 25.26 3.38 -5.75
N ASN A 97 24.48 2.34 -5.46
CA ASN A 97 23.29 1.98 -6.22
C ASN A 97 22.07 2.84 -5.85
N VAL A 98 22.14 3.60 -4.75
CA VAL A 98 21.06 4.49 -4.32
C VAL A 98 21.13 5.78 -5.15
N LEU A 99 20.12 5.98 -6.00
CA LEU A 99 19.99 7.16 -6.83
C LEU A 99 19.31 8.30 -6.06
N THR A 100 19.63 9.55 -6.39
CA THR A 100 18.78 10.68 -5.99
C THR A 100 17.43 10.60 -6.69
N SER A 101 16.42 11.30 -6.15
CA SER A 101 15.12 11.41 -6.82
C SER A 101 15.26 11.91 -8.26
N ASP A 102 16.09 12.94 -8.46
CA ASP A 102 16.31 13.53 -9.78
C ASP A 102 16.98 12.55 -10.73
N GLN A 103 17.96 11.77 -10.27
CA GLN A 103 18.56 10.72 -11.10
C GLN A 103 17.52 9.67 -11.48
N TRP A 104 16.73 9.19 -10.52
CA TRP A 104 15.73 8.14 -10.75
C TRP A 104 14.62 8.55 -11.72
N VAL A 105 14.10 9.78 -11.66
CA VAL A 105 13.06 10.20 -12.62
C VAL A 105 13.57 10.26 -14.06
N HIS A 106 14.90 10.34 -14.26
CA HIS A 106 15.54 10.38 -15.58
C HIS A 106 16.12 9.02 -16.02
N THR A 107 16.13 7.97 -15.17
CA THR A 107 16.69 6.66 -15.56
C THR A 107 15.77 5.83 -16.45
N LYS A 108 14.48 6.15 -16.50
CA LYS A 108 13.53 5.49 -17.38
C LYS A 108 12.84 6.53 -18.25
N SER A 109 12.64 6.19 -19.51
CA SER A 109 11.79 6.92 -20.45
C SER A 109 10.31 6.79 -20.06
N TYR A 110 9.96 7.28 -18.87
CA TYR A 110 8.58 7.55 -18.52
C TYR A 110 8.16 8.79 -19.30
N LYS A 111 7.33 8.62 -20.33
CA LYS A 111 6.57 9.77 -20.86
C LYS A 111 5.75 10.31 -19.71
N ARG A 112 5.90 11.60 -19.38
CA ARG A 112 4.98 12.24 -18.43
C ARG A 112 3.57 12.10 -18.98
N LEU A 113 2.57 11.95 -18.11
CA LEU A 113 1.16 11.97 -18.55
C LEU A 113 0.79 13.30 -19.26
N SER A 114 1.57 14.36 -19.03
CA SER A 114 1.47 15.63 -19.77
C SER A 114 2.08 15.60 -21.18
N GLU A 115 2.74 14.51 -21.55
CA GLU A 115 3.42 14.29 -22.84
C GLU A 115 2.71 13.18 -23.66
N GLN A 116 1.47 12.81 -23.27
CA GLN A 116 0.56 11.93 -24.01
C GLN A 116 -0.68 12.68 -24.51
#